data_AF-A0A3G6ZPM3-F1
#
_entry.id   AF-A0A3G6ZPM3-F1
#
_cell.length_a   1.000
_cell.length_b   1.000
_cell.length_c   1.000
_cell.angle_alpha   90.00
_cell.angle_beta   90.00
_cell.angle_gamma   90.00
#
_symmetry.space_group_name_H-M   'P 1'
#
loop_
_entity.id
_entity.type
_entity.pdbx_description
1 polymer ?
#
loop_
_entity_poly.entity_id
_entity_poly.type
_entity_poly.pdbx_seq_one_letter_code
_entity_poly.pdbx_strand_id
1 'polypeptide(L)'
;MLTESPRTSTEPFDRESFGADQFELVRLAAGGWVITDLALPHDDPACLLAYVQEDGSRFEVVWVQAPMRTGWFDSLEAILDEARARRQRRVA
;
A
#
# COMPACT_ATOMS: atom_id res chain seq x y z
N MET A 1 -28.74 -10.37 -33.30
CA MET A 1 -28.79 -10.77 -31.87
C MET A 1 -27.52 -11.53 -31.55
N LEU A 2 -26.70 -10.98 -30.66
CA LEU A 2 -25.89 -11.63 -29.61
C LEU A 2 -25.03 -10.51 -29.00
N THR A 3 -25.47 -10.07 -27.83
CA THR A 3 -24.80 -9.15 -26.92
C THR A 3 -23.66 -9.90 -26.23
N GLU A 4 -22.43 -9.48 -26.45
CA GLU A 4 -21.28 -9.93 -25.66
C GLU A 4 -20.69 -8.73 -24.92
N SER A 5 -21.08 -8.68 -23.65
CA SER A 5 -20.46 -8.12 -22.45
C SER A 5 -19.53 -6.89 -22.56
N PRO A 6 -19.77 -5.83 -21.76
CA PRO A 6 -18.78 -4.77 -21.59
C PRO A 6 -17.53 -5.39 -20.97
N ARG A 7 -16.40 -5.33 -21.68
CA ARG A 7 -15.10 -5.55 -21.05
C ARG A 7 -15.00 -4.52 -19.95
N THR A 8 -14.98 -4.97 -18.69
CA THR A 8 -14.63 -4.14 -17.55
C THR A 8 -13.28 -3.52 -17.87
N SER A 9 -13.31 -2.26 -18.32
CA SER A 9 -12.14 -1.45 -18.50
C SER A 9 -11.63 -1.22 -17.09
N THR A 10 -10.75 -2.10 -16.60
CA THR A 10 -9.91 -1.80 -15.45
C THR A 10 -9.01 -0.68 -15.93
N GLU A 11 -9.50 0.55 -15.78
CA GLU A 11 -8.70 1.74 -15.95
C GLU A 11 -7.41 1.52 -15.16
N PRO A 12 -6.23 1.79 -15.75
CA PRO A 12 -5.00 1.76 -14.97
C PRO A 12 -5.22 2.79 -13.86
N PHE A 13 -5.18 2.34 -12.61
CA PHE A 13 -5.03 3.23 -11.48
C PHE A 13 -3.97 4.25 -11.88
N ASP A 14 -4.31 5.54 -11.87
CA ASP A 14 -3.39 6.66 -12.08
C ASP A 14 -2.31 6.57 -10.97
N ARG A 15 -1.34 5.69 -11.21
CA ARG A 15 -0.41 5.12 -10.23
C ARG A 15 0.82 5.98 -10.26
N GLU A 16 0.84 6.98 -9.41
CA GLU A 16 2.10 7.53 -8.96
C GLU A 16 2.71 6.49 -7.98
N SER A 17 3.42 5.52 -8.55
CA SER A 17 4.12 4.48 -7.80
C SER A 17 5.52 4.98 -7.44
N PHE A 18 5.77 5.14 -6.14
CA PHE A 18 7.12 5.34 -5.62
C PHE A 18 7.64 4.00 -5.13
N GLY A 19 8.59 3.42 -5.88
CA GLY A 19 9.22 2.16 -5.53
C GLY A 19 10.37 2.37 -4.55
N ALA A 20 10.31 1.71 -3.41
CA ALA A 20 11.52 1.26 -2.72
C ALA A 20 11.80 -0.18 -3.21
N ASP A 21 13.05 -0.66 -3.21
CA ASP A 21 13.43 -1.97 -3.78
C ASP A 21 12.60 -3.19 -3.32
N GLN A 22 11.80 -3.05 -2.26
CA GLN A 22 10.98 -4.11 -1.66
C GLN A 22 9.49 -3.75 -1.52
N PHE A 23 9.12 -2.48 -1.72
CA PHE A 23 7.76 -1.99 -1.47
C PHE A 23 7.32 -1.04 -2.55
N GLU A 24 6.02 -1.05 -2.82
CA GLU A 24 5.39 -0.05 -3.67
C GLU A 24 4.43 0.79 -2.85
N LEU A 25 4.51 2.11 -3.01
CA LEU A 25 3.48 3.03 -2.54
C LEU A 25 2.53 3.32 -3.69
N VAL A 26 1.28 2.90 -3.56
CA VAL A 26 0.24 3.15 -4.57
C VAL A 26 -0.71 4.22 -4.04
N ARG A 27 -0.85 5.32 -4.78
CA ARG A 27 -1.80 6.37 -4.46
C ARG A 27 -3.24 5.91 -4.69
N LEU A 28 -4.14 6.25 -3.77
CA LEU A 28 -5.56 5.92 -3.87
C LEU A 28 -6.36 7.08 -4.46
N ALA A 29 -7.42 6.77 -5.22
CA ALA A 29 -8.30 7.76 -5.82
C ALA A 29 -9.02 8.66 -4.80
N ALA A 30 -9.30 8.14 -3.61
CA ALA A 30 -9.91 8.90 -2.51
C ALA A 30 -8.93 9.80 -1.74
N GLY A 31 -7.65 9.80 -2.11
CA GLY A 31 -6.56 10.38 -1.33
C GLY A 31 -5.85 9.32 -0.47
N GLY A 32 -4.62 9.64 -0.06
CA GLY A 32 -3.75 8.71 0.66
C GLY A 32 -3.05 7.69 -0.23
N TRP A 33 -2.35 6.75 0.39
CA TRP A 33 -1.56 5.70 -0.24
C TRP A 33 -1.78 4.35 0.44
N VAL A 34 -1.47 3.29 -0.27
CA VAL A 34 -1.24 1.96 0.32
C VAL A 34 0.21 1.57 0.14
N ILE A 35 0.71 0.79 1.08
CA ILE A 35 2.02 0.15 1.00
C ILE A 35 1.80 -1.32 0.68
N THR A 36 2.39 -1.80 -0.41
CA THR A 36 2.35 -3.20 -0.80
C THR A 36 3.75 -3.82 -0.76
N ASP A 37 3.82 -5.10 -0.37
CA ASP A 37 5.02 -5.93 -0.46
C ASP A 37 5.16 -6.49 -1.89
N LEU A 38 6.23 -6.10 -2.59
CA LEU A 38 6.49 -6.54 -3.95
C LEU A 38 6.94 -8.01 -4.04
N ALA A 39 7.22 -8.66 -2.91
CA ALA A 39 7.52 -10.09 -2.89
C ALA A 39 6.27 -10.98 -2.99
N LEU A 40 5.08 -10.40 -2.84
CA LEU A 40 3.81 -11.10 -2.95
C LEU A 40 3.06 -10.64 -4.21
N PRO A 41 2.32 -11.54 -4.88
CA PRO A 41 1.44 -11.16 -5.98
C PRO A 41 0.42 -10.11 -5.54
N HIS A 42 0.06 -9.18 -6.42
CA HIS A 42 -0.89 -8.10 -6.08
C HIS A 42 -2.32 -8.60 -5.81
N ASP A 43 -2.66 -9.82 -6.26
CA ASP A 43 -3.93 -10.49 -5.96
C ASP A 43 -3.89 -11.23 -4.60
N ASP A 44 -2.72 -11.37 -3.97
CA ASP A 44 -2.60 -11.93 -2.63
C ASP A 44 -2.96 -10.84 -1.59
N PRO A 45 -3.99 -11.04 -0.74
CA PRO A 45 -4.35 -10.06 0.28
C PRO A 45 -3.24 -9.78 1.30
N ALA A 46 -2.28 -10.69 1.46
CA ALA A 46 -1.12 -10.48 2.32
C ALA A 46 -0.12 -9.47 1.76
N CYS A 47 -0.22 -9.09 0.47
CA CYS A 47 0.62 -8.07 -0.15
C CYS A 47 0.36 -6.69 0.46
N LEU A 48 -0.87 -6.40 0.91
CA LEU A 48 -1.23 -5.11 1.51
C LEU A 48 -0.68 -5.02 2.94
N LEU A 49 0.24 -4.09 3.17
CA LEU A 49 0.89 -3.90 4.48
C LEU A 49 0.21 -2.81 5.31
N ALA A 50 -0.09 -1.67 4.69
CA ALA A 50 -0.64 -0.51 5.38
C ALA A 50 -1.42 0.44 4.46
N TYR A 51 -2.30 1.23 5.08
CA TYR A 51 -2.86 2.46 4.53
C TYR A 51 -2.13 3.66 5.13
N VAL A 52 -1.87 4.67 4.31
CA VAL A 52 -1.19 5.91 4.68
C VAL A 52 -2.07 7.08 4.28
N GLN A 53 -2.35 7.97 5.23
CA GLN A 53 -3.07 9.20 4.99
C GLN A 53 -2.18 10.38 5.41
N GLU A 54 -2.04 11.37 4.55
CA GLU A 54 -1.41 12.65 4.93
C GLU A 54 -2.44 13.51 5.66
N ASP A 55 -2.03 14.05 6.81
CA ASP A 55 -2.79 14.99 7.64
C ASP A 55 -1.85 16.13 8.07
N GLY A 56 -2.00 17.28 7.40
CA GLY A 56 -1.13 18.43 7.60
C GLY A 56 0.32 18.13 7.22
N SER A 57 1.22 18.12 8.20
CA SER A 57 2.65 17.85 8.00
C SER A 57 3.06 16.44 8.41
N ARG A 58 2.11 15.56 8.71
CA ARG A 58 2.36 14.20 9.23
C ARG A 58 1.56 13.18 8.44
N PHE A 59 1.92 11.93 8.62
CA PHE A 59 1.29 10.77 8.01
C PHE A 59 0.70 9.88 9.09
N GLU A 60 -0.61 9.67 9.03
CA GLU A 60 -1.26 8.60 9.77
C GLU A 60 -1.11 7.29 8.98
N VAL A 61 -0.66 6.24 9.65
CA VAL A 61 -0.45 4.93 9.03
C VAL A 61 -1.19 3.87 9.80
N VAL A 62 -2.06 3.15 9.09
CA VAL A 62 -2.82 2.01 9.61
C VAL A 62 -2.20 0.72 9.05
N TRP A 63 -1.48 0.00 9.90
CA TRP A 63 -0.91 -1.30 9.58
C TRP A 63 -2.01 -2.37 9.66
N VAL A 64 -2.25 -3.07 8.56
CA VAL A 64 -3.35 -4.05 8.46
C VAL A 64 -2.89 -5.49 8.68
N GLN A 65 -1.58 -5.74 8.57
CA GLN A 65 -0.99 -7.02 8.91
C GLN A 65 -0.77 -7.13 10.42
N ALA A 66 -0.98 -8.33 10.97
CA ALA A 66 -0.80 -8.58 12.40
C ALA A 66 0.67 -8.32 12.85
N PRO A 67 0.88 -7.64 14.00
CA PRO A 67 -0.13 -6.97 14.81
C PRO A 67 -0.65 -5.68 14.15
N MET A 68 -1.98 -5.57 14.05
CA MET A 68 -2.64 -4.36 13.56
C MET A 68 -2.36 -3.21 14.51
N ARG A 69 -1.95 -2.06 13.95
CA ARG A 69 -1.58 -0.88 14.73
C ARG A 69 -1.80 0.36 13.89
N THR A 70 -2.17 1.46 14.55
CA THR A 70 -2.11 2.80 13.96
C THR A 70 -0.92 3.57 14.54
N GLY A 71 -0.24 4.36 13.71
CA GLY A 71 0.89 5.19 14.13
C GLY A 71 0.99 6.46 13.30
N TRP A 72 1.70 7.44 13.85
CA TRP A 72 1.95 8.72 13.21
C TRP A 72 3.42 8.85 12.87
N PHE A 73 3.72 9.33 11.65
CA PHE A 73 5.06 9.46 11.12
C PHE A 73 5.24 10.84 10.50
N ASP A 74 6.46 11.36 10.55
CA ASP A 74 6.76 12.71 10.07
C ASP A 74 7.34 12.70 8.63
N SER A 75 7.62 11.52 8.08
CA SER A 75 8.11 11.35 6.70
C SER A 75 7.73 9.99 6.11
N LEU A 76 7.60 9.91 4.78
CA LEU A 76 7.39 8.65 4.06
C LEU A 76 8.56 7.66 4.27
N GLU A 77 9.79 8.17 4.39
CA GLU A 77 10.97 7.35 4.67
C GLU A 77 10.85 6.60 6.01
N ALA A 78 10.38 7.27 7.07
CA ALA A 78 10.17 6.63 8.37
C ALA A 78 9.10 5.53 8.32
N ILE A 79 8.07 5.71 7.47
CA ILE A 79 7.03 4.71 7.24
C ILE A 79 7.62 3.49 6.53
N LEU A 80 8.43 3.71 5.49
CA LEU A 80 9.11 2.65 4.75
C LEU A 80 10.09 1.86 5.63
N ASP A 81 10.83 2.52 6.52
CA ASP A 81 11.73 1.84 7.46
C ASP A 81 10.96 0.96 8.47
N GLU A 82 9.84 1.43 9.00
CA GLU A 82 8.97 0.60 9.84
C GLU A 82 8.36 -0.57 9.04
N ALA A 83 8.03 -0.38 7.76
CA ALA A 83 7.58 -1.47 6.89
C ALA A 83 8.66 -2.55 6.72
N ARG A 84 9.93 -2.15 6.52
CA ARG A 84 11.09 -3.08 6.47
C ARG A 84 11.21 -3.86 7.78
N ALA A 85 11.16 -3.18 8.92
CA ALA A 85 11.27 -3.80 10.24
C ALA A 85 10.13 -4.81 10.49
N ARG A 86 8.89 -4.47 10.09
CA ARG A 86 7.74 -5.38 10.20
C ARG A 86 7.87 -6.61 9.33
N ARG A 87 8.33 -6.46 8.08
CA ARG A 87 8.57 -7.58 7.16
C ARG A 87 9.59 -8.55 7.73
N GLN A 88 10.71 -8.05 8.26
CA GLN A 88 11.75 -8.88 8.88
C GLN A 88 11.22 -9.68 10.08
N ARG A 89 10.34 -9.11 10.90
CA ARG A 89 9.70 -9.82 12.04
C ARG A 89 8.71 -10.91 11.63
N ARG A 90 8.22 -10.93 10.38
CA ARG A 90 7.34 -12.00 9.86
C ARG A 90 8.11 -13.21 9.34
N VAL A 91 9.35 -13.00 8.92
CA VAL A 91 10.22 -14.03 8.32
C VAL A 91 11.10 -14.72 9.37
N ALA A 92 11.30 -14.10 10.53
CA ALA A 92 12.00 -14.66 11.69
C ALA A 92 11.09 -15.55 12.54
#